data_AF-A0A2S2NS47-F1
#
_entry.id   AF-A0A2S2NS47-F1
#
_cell.length_a   1.000
_cell.length_b   1.000
_cell.length_c   1.000
_cell.angle_alpha   90.00
_cell.angle_beta   90.00
_cell.angle_gamma   90.00
#
_symmetry.space_group_name_H-M   'P 1'
#
loop_
_entity.id
_entity.type
_entity.pdbx_description
1 polymer ?
#
loop_
_entity_poly.entity_id
_entity_poly.type
_entity_poly.pdbx_seq_one_letter_code
_entity_poly.pdbx_strand_id
1 'polypeptide(L)'
;MGSGIIVIPLISLLENISLCRTFAEGKPIDTDQELLGIGMANLGNSFFHGFTGAGAIARGALNYSSGVRTPLGGLYTGLTVMAALVFLTPYFYYIPKTALAAVIISASFMMVDVKMIKHVYKSKKKDLVLMLITFFAC
;
A
#
# COMPACT_ATOMS: atom_id res chain seq x y z
N MET A 1 -22.45 1.71 7.58
CA MET A 1 -21.62 1.12 6.52
C MET A 1 -22.09 1.50 5.10
N GLY A 2 -22.58 2.73 4.88
CA GLY A 2 -23.19 3.12 3.59
C GLY A 2 -22.22 3.86 2.64
N SER A 3 -21.40 4.76 3.17
CA SER A 3 -20.47 5.58 2.37
C SER A 3 -19.14 4.88 2.05
N GLY A 4 -18.68 3.98 2.93
CA GLY A 4 -17.38 3.29 2.78
C GLY A 4 -17.28 2.40 1.55
N ILE A 5 -18.41 1.85 1.06
CA ILE A 5 -18.45 0.94 -0.09
C ILE A 5 -17.96 1.64 -1.37
N ILE A 6 -18.23 2.94 -1.50
CA ILE A 6 -17.83 3.74 -2.66
C ILE A 6 -16.47 4.41 -2.41
N VAL A 7 -16.23 4.84 -1.17
CA VAL A 7 -15.03 5.60 -0.81
C VAL A 7 -13.77 4.73 -0.80
N ILE A 8 -13.84 3.51 -0.25
CA ILE A 8 -12.69 2.58 -0.16
C ILE A 8 -12.08 2.24 -1.53
N PRO A 9 -12.86 1.80 -2.55
CA PRO A 9 -12.29 1.48 -3.85
C PRO A 9 -11.71 2.73 -4.55
N LEU A 10 -12.35 3.90 -4.41
CA LEU A 10 -11.82 5.15 -4.95
C LEU A 10 -10.46 5.50 -4.34
N ILE A 11 -10.33 5.42 -3.01
CA ILE A 11 -9.06 5.67 -2.33
C ILE A 11 -8.00 4.64 -2.75
N SER A 12 -8.35 3.36 -2.81
CA SER A 12 -7.44 2.28 -3.24
C SER A 12 -6.91 2.50 -4.66
N LEU A 13 -7.77 2.96 -5.58
CA LEU A 13 -7.38 3.30 -6.96
C LEU A 13 -6.44 4.50 -7.01
N LEU A 14 -6.78 5.57 -6.28
CA LEU A 14 -5.94 6.77 -6.22
C LEU A 14 -4.56 6.45 -5.64
N GLU A 15 -4.52 5.61 -4.60
CA GLU A 15 -3.27 5.15 -3.98
C GLU A 15 -2.44 4.32 -4.98
N ASN A 16 -3.06 3.39 -5.71
CA ASN A 16 -2.34 2.58 -6.70
C ASN A 16 -1.84 3.40 -7.89
N ILE A 17 -2.64 4.33 -8.42
CA ILE A 17 -2.20 5.21 -9.51
C ILE A 17 -1.03 6.10 -9.05
N SER A 18 -1.08 6.60 -7.82
CA SER A 18 -0.01 7.40 -7.22
C SER A 18 1.29 6.56 -7.06
N LEU A 19 1.15 5.30 -6.67
CA LEU A 19 2.25 4.34 -6.60
C LEU A 19 2.86 4.12 -7.99
N CYS A 20 2.05 3.75 -8.98
CA CYS A 20 2.54 3.48 -10.34
C CYS A 20 3.23 4.72 -10.92
N ARG A 21 2.71 5.93 -10.71
CA ARG A 21 3.36 7.18 -11.15
C ARG A 21 4.71 7.40 -10.50
N THR A 22 4.88 7.00 -9.24
CA THR A 22 6.16 7.12 -8.52
C THR A 22 7.24 6.21 -9.12
N PHE A 23 6.85 5.04 -9.65
CA PHE A 23 7.78 4.03 -10.18
C PHE A 23 7.83 3.93 -11.72
N ALA A 24 6.97 4.66 -12.44
CA ALA A 24 6.88 4.54 -13.90
C ALA A 24 8.05 5.17 -14.67
N GLU A 25 8.95 5.92 -14.01
CA GLU A 25 10.13 6.56 -14.64
C GLU A 25 9.80 7.32 -15.93
N GLY A 26 8.62 7.95 -16.02
CA GLY A 26 8.15 8.69 -17.20
C GLY A 26 7.46 7.85 -18.28
N LYS A 27 7.26 6.54 -18.08
CA LYS A 27 6.44 5.70 -18.97
C LYS A 27 4.94 6.01 -18.78
N PRO A 28 4.15 5.97 -19.87
CA PRO A 28 2.70 6.10 -19.75
C PRO A 28 2.13 4.92 -18.96
N ILE A 29 1.21 5.21 -18.05
CA ILE A 29 0.47 4.21 -17.27
C ILE A 29 -0.96 4.20 -17.80
N ASP A 30 -1.42 3.03 -18.23
CA ASP A 30 -2.82 2.83 -18.58
C ASP A 30 -3.66 2.69 -17.31
N THR A 31 -4.48 3.71 -17.03
CA THR A 31 -5.30 3.75 -15.82
C THR A 31 -6.50 2.82 -15.91
N ASP A 32 -7.04 2.59 -17.11
CA ASP A 32 -8.18 1.69 -17.32
C ASP A 32 -7.74 0.24 -17.08
N GLN A 33 -6.53 -0.11 -17.52
CA GLN A 33 -5.95 -1.43 -17.25
C GLN A 33 -5.69 -1.65 -15.75
N GLU A 34 -5.13 -0.67 -15.04
CA GLU A 34 -4.90 -0.76 -13.59
C GLU A 34 -6.21 -0.85 -12.79
N LEU A 35 -7.24 -0.11 -13.22
CA LEU A 35 -8.59 -0.16 -12.64
C LEU A 35 -9.20 -1.55 -12.77
N LEU A 36 -9.16 -2.13 -13.97
CA LEU A 36 -9.64 -3.49 -14.21
C LEU A 36 -8.83 -4.52 -13.42
N GLY A 37 -7.50 -4.36 -13.35
CA GLY A 37 -6.62 -5.24 -12.60
C GLY A 37 -6.95 -5.29 -11.10
N ILE A 38 -7.06 -4.12 -10.45
CA ILE A 38 -7.44 -4.04 -9.03
C ILE A 38 -8.87 -4.51 -8.81
N GLY A 39 -9.78 -4.14 -9.70
CA GLY A 39 -11.19 -4.56 -9.63
C GLY A 39 -11.32 -6.08 -9.63
N MET A 40 -10.68 -6.75 -10.59
CA MET A 40 -10.66 -8.21 -10.66
C MET A 40 -9.96 -8.85 -9.46
N ALA A 41 -8.85 -8.28 -8.98
CA ALA A 41 -8.15 -8.76 -7.79
C ALA A 41 -9.03 -8.69 -6.53
N ASN A 42 -9.75 -7.58 -6.34
CA ASN A 42 -10.65 -7.39 -5.20
C ASN A 42 -11.93 -8.24 -5.28
N LEU A 43 -12.44 -8.48 -6.49
CA LEU A 43 -13.49 -9.48 -6.71
C LEU A 43 -13.01 -10.87 -6.31
N GLY A 44 -11.81 -11.26 -6.72
CA GLY A 44 -11.15 -12.50 -6.30
C GLY A 44 -11.06 -12.61 -4.78
N ASN A 45 -10.53 -11.57 -4.10
CA ASN A 45 -10.42 -11.54 -2.64
C ASN A 45 -11.77 -11.75 -1.94
N SER A 46 -12.86 -11.23 -2.50
CA SER A 46 -14.19 -11.36 -1.91
C SER A 46 -14.66 -12.83 -1.80
N PHE A 47 -14.24 -13.70 -2.72
CA PHE A 47 -14.55 -15.14 -2.66
C PHE A 47 -13.74 -15.89 -1.60
N PHE A 48 -12.56 -15.38 -1.23
CA PHE A 48 -11.65 -16.01 -0.28
C PHE A 48 -11.67 -15.38 1.11
N HIS A 49 -12.69 -14.56 1.42
CA HIS A 49 -12.76 -13.75 2.66
C HIS A 49 -11.53 -12.85 2.87
N GLY A 50 -10.91 -12.40 1.77
CA GLY A 50 -9.76 -11.51 1.78
C GLY A 50 -10.16 -10.05 1.98
N PHE A 51 -9.30 -9.29 2.65
CA PHE A 51 -9.43 -7.84 2.73
C PHE A 51 -9.20 -7.19 1.35
N THR A 52 -9.75 -6.00 1.16
CA THR A 52 -9.53 -5.21 -0.04
C THR A 52 -8.04 -4.93 -0.23
N GLY A 53 -7.50 -5.32 -1.38
CA GLY A 53 -6.14 -4.99 -1.79
C GLY A 53 -6.04 -3.53 -2.23
N ALA A 54 -4.93 -2.91 -1.87
CA ALA A 54 -4.51 -1.59 -2.32
C ALA A 54 -3.02 -1.58 -2.65
N GLY A 55 -2.60 -0.62 -3.49
CA GLY A 55 -1.19 -0.37 -3.77
C GLY A 55 -0.46 0.01 -2.49
N ALA A 56 0.74 -0.53 -2.27
CA ALA A 56 1.52 -0.26 -1.06
C ALA A 56 2.90 0.30 -1.40
N ILE A 57 3.14 1.55 -1.01
CA ILE A 57 4.39 2.28 -1.29
C ILE A 57 5.61 1.54 -0.77
N ALA A 58 5.57 1.08 0.49
CA ALA A 58 6.67 0.35 1.09
C ALA A 58 7.02 -0.94 0.31
N ARG A 59 6.01 -1.73 -0.08
CA ARG A 59 6.22 -2.97 -0.84
C ARG A 59 6.70 -2.69 -2.26
N GLY A 60 6.15 -1.67 -2.92
CA GLY A 60 6.60 -1.22 -4.24
C GLY A 60 8.06 -0.78 -4.24
N ALA A 61 8.47 0.02 -3.25
CA ALA A 61 9.86 0.48 -3.11
C ALA A 61 10.84 -0.68 -2.88
N LEU A 62 10.47 -1.66 -2.04
CA LEU A 62 11.29 -2.84 -1.80
C LEU A 62 11.42 -3.71 -3.06
N ASN A 63 10.32 -3.94 -3.79
CA ASN A 63 10.35 -4.69 -5.04
C ASN A 63 11.18 -3.98 -6.11
N TYR A 64 11.05 -2.65 -6.20
CA TYR A 64 11.84 -1.82 -7.12
C TYR A 64 13.33 -1.87 -6.79
N SER A 65 13.69 -1.69 -5.51
CA SER A 65 15.07 -1.77 -5.01
C SER A 65 15.69 -3.16 -5.18
N SER A 66 14.87 -4.21 -5.07
CA SER A 66 15.29 -5.60 -5.30
C SER A 66 15.50 -5.94 -6.79
N GLY A 67 15.24 -5.00 -7.70
CA GLY A 67 15.47 -5.18 -9.14
C GLY A 67 14.41 -6.04 -9.85
N VAL A 68 13.22 -6.22 -9.26
CA VAL A 68 12.13 -6.97 -9.89
C VAL A 68 11.61 -6.19 -11.10
N ARG A 69 11.70 -6.80 -12.30
CA ARG A 69 11.27 -6.17 -13.57
C ARG A 69 10.01 -6.79 -14.17
N THR A 70 9.50 -7.88 -13.60
CA THR A 70 8.37 -8.65 -14.15
C THR A 70 7.27 -8.84 -13.10
N PRO A 71 5.99 -8.91 -13.51
CA PRO A 71 4.87 -9.16 -12.59
C PRO A 71 4.95 -10.52 -11.88
N LEU A 72 5.78 -11.44 -12.39
CA LEU A 72 6.08 -12.74 -11.76
C LEU A 72 6.60 -12.60 -10.32
N GLY A 73 7.22 -11.47 -9.94
CA GLY A 73 7.64 -11.24 -8.56
C GLY A 73 6.46 -11.28 -7.58
N GLY A 74 5.30 -10.76 -7.99
CA GLY A 74 4.07 -10.85 -7.19
C GLY A 74 3.63 -12.28 -6.96
N LEU A 75 3.63 -13.11 -8.00
CA LEU A 75 3.29 -14.54 -7.90
C LEU A 75 4.26 -15.29 -6.98
N TYR A 76 5.55 -15.02 -7.08
CA TYR A 76 6.55 -15.64 -6.20
C TYR A 76 6.32 -15.27 -4.73
N THR A 77 6.06 -13.99 -4.44
CA THR A 77 5.74 -13.56 -3.08
C THR A 77 4.45 -14.21 -2.56
N GLY A 78 3.41 -14.31 -3.40
CA GLY A 78 2.16 -14.96 -3.04
C GLY A 78 2.32 -16.45 -2.72
N LEU A 79 3.04 -17.20 -3.57
CA LEU A 79 3.35 -18.62 -3.34
C LEU A 79 4.17 -18.82 -2.07
N THR A 80 5.15 -17.96 -1.84
CA THR A 80 5.99 -18.01 -0.63
C THR A 80 5.14 -17.79 0.63
N VAL A 81 4.21 -16.82 0.60
CA VAL A 81 3.28 -16.58 1.72
C VAL A 81 2.32 -17.76 1.91
N MET A 82 1.77 -18.34 0.84
CA MET A 82 0.91 -19.52 0.97
C MET A 82 1.66 -20.71 1.57
N ALA A 83 2.89 -20.98 1.10
CA ALA A 83 3.72 -22.04 1.67
C ALA A 83 4.04 -21.77 3.15
N ALA A 84 4.41 -20.53 3.49
CA ALA A 84 4.66 -20.12 4.88
C ALA A 84 3.42 -20.31 5.76
N LEU A 85 2.22 -20.01 5.27
CA LEU A 85 1.00 -20.29 6.01
C LEU A 85 0.82 -21.80 6.22
N VAL A 86 0.91 -22.63 5.19
CA VAL A 86 0.68 -24.08 5.35
C VAL A 86 1.70 -24.75 6.30
N PHE A 87 3.00 -24.41 6.17
CA PHE A 87 4.06 -25.06 6.95
C PHE A 87 4.35 -24.38 8.30
N LEU A 88 4.20 -23.05 8.39
CA LEU A 88 4.64 -22.24 9.53
C LEU A 88 3.49 -21.77 10.44
N THR A 89 2.22 -22.08 10.11
CA THR A 89 1.06 -21.84 11.00
C THR A 89 1.29 -22.26 12.46
N PRO A 90 1.84 -23.45 12.80
CA PRO A 90 2.03 -23.81 14.20
C PRO A 90 3.02 -22.91 14.95
N TYR A 91 4.00 -22.32 14.24
CA TYR A 91 4.97 -21.40 14.84
C TYR A 91 4.39 -19.99 15.01
N PHE A 92 3.47 -19.57 14.15
CA PHE A 92 2.81 -18.26 14.27
C PHE A 92 1.96 -18.13 15.55
N TYR A 93 1.53 -19.24 16.16
CA TYR A 93 0.82 -19.22 17.43
C TYR A 93 1.68 -18.68 18.58
N TYR A 94 2.99 -18.87 18.53
CA TYR A 94 3.92 -18.41 19.56
C TYR A 94 4.30 -16.92 19.43
N ILE A 95 3.85 -16.23 18.36
CA ILE A 95 4.19 -14.83 18.17
C ILE A 95 3.41 -13.97 19.16
N PRO A 96 4.09 -13.25 20.07
CA PRO A 96 3.41 -12.39 21.01
C PRO A 96 2.82 -11.19 20.27
N LYS A 97 1.59 -10.81 20.63
CA LYS A 97 0.90 -9.64 20.06
C LYS A 97 1.71 -8.34 20.21
N THR A 98 2.58 -8.26 21.22
CA THR A 98 3.49 -7.12 21.45
C THR A 98 4.53 -6.97 20.34
N ALA A 99 5.06 -8.07 19.80
CA ALA A 99 5.99 -8.02 18.68
C ALA A 99 5.31 -7.52 17.40
N LEU A 100 4.08 -7.97 17.14
CA LEU A 100 3.28 -7.48 16.00
C LEU A 100 3.00 -5.97 16.12
N ALA A 101 2.62 -5.50 17.31
CA ALA A 101 2.41 -4.08 17.56
C ALA A 101 3.69 -3.26 17.35
N ALA A 102 4.84 -3.74 17.84
CA ALA A 102 6.12 -3.08 17.65
C ALA A 102 6.49 -2.94 16.16
N VAL A 103 6.23 -3.97 15.36
CA VAL A 103 6.45 -3.93 13.90
C VAL A 103 5.55 -2.88 13.24
N ILE A 104 4.26 -2.83 13.57
CA ILE A 104 3.32 -1.84 13.02
C ILE A 104 3.77 -0.41 13.37
N ILE A 105 4.16 -0.17 14.62
CA ILE A 105 4.68 1.14 15.07
C ILE A 105 5.94 1.50 14.27
N SER A 106 6.90 0.58 14.15
CA SER A 106 8.13 0.84 13.38
C SER A 106 7.85 1.18 11.91
N ALA A 107 6.90 0.48 11.28
CA ALA A 107 6.49 0.73 9.90
C ALA A 107 5.81 2.09 9.76
N SER A 108 4.96 2.47 10.72
CA SER A 108 4.27 3.77 10.71
C SER A 108 5.24 4.95 10.77
N PHE A 109 6.31 4.85 11.56
CA PHE A 109 7.36 5.87 11.59
C PHE A 109 8.08 6.02 10.25
N MET A 110 8.28 4.91 9.52
CA MET A 110 8.94 4.95 8.22
C MET A 110 8.08 5.61 7.14
N MET A 111 6.76 5.65 7.33
CA MET A 111 5.82 6.28 6.41
C MET A 111 5.76 7.81 6.60
N VAL A 112 6.20 8.33 7.74
CA VAL A 112 6.21 9.78 8.03
C VAL A 112 7.45 10.43 7.40
N ASP A 113 7.25 11.14 6.28
CA ASP A 113 8.33 11.90 5.64
C ASP A 113 8.46 13.31 6.22
N VAL A 114 9.29 13.45 7.26
CA VAL A 114 9.57 14.74 7.91
C VAL A 114 10.32 15.71 6.98
N LYS A 115 11.03 15.20 5.96
CA LYS A 115 11.75 16.06 5.00
C LYS A 115 10.77 16.73 4.05
N MET A 116 9.71 16.03 3.64
CA MET A 116 8.63 16.60 2.85
C MET A 116 7.98 17.80 3.57
N ILE A 117 7.71 17.68 4.87
CA ILE A 117 7.13 18.78 5.68
C ILE A 117 8.01 20.03 5.63
N LYS A 118 9.33 19.87 5.82
CA LYS A 118 10.28 20.99 5.76
C LYS A 118 10.33 21.63 4.36
N HIS A 119 10.20 20.83 3.31
CA HIS A 119 10.22 21.30 1.93
C HIS A 119 8.95 22.09 1.58
N VAL A 120 7.78 21.61 2.01
CA VAL A 120 6.49 22.29 1.84
C VAL A 120 6.47 23.62 2.58
N TYR A 121 6.97 23.64 3.83
CA TYR A 121 7.08 24.87 4.62
C TYR A 121 7.91 25.96 3.92
N LYS A 122 9.01 25.57 3.27
CA LYS A 122 9.90 26.51 2.55
C LYS A 122 9.34 26.97 1.20
N SER A 123 8.46 26.19 0.58
CA SER A 123 7.93 26.46 -0.76
C SER A 123 6.68 27.34 -0.74
N LYS A 124 5.59 26.89 -0.09
CA LYS A 124 4.32 27.64 -0.04
C LYS A 124 3.61 27.44 1.29
N LYS A 125 3.33 28.55 1.98
CA LYS A 125 2.57 28.54 3.25
C LYS A 125 1.12 28.05 3.11
N LYS A 126 0.51 28.17 1.93
CA LYS A 126 -0.86 27.68 1.68
C LYS A 126 -0.94 26.15 1.69
N ASP A 127 0.07 25.47 1.15
CA ASP A 127 0.13 24.01 1.11
C ASP A 127 0.37 23.43 2.51
N LEU A 128 1.10 24.16 3.38
CA LEU A 128 1.23 23.83 4.80
C LEU A 128 -0.11 23.87 5.55
N VAL A 129 -0.94 24.88 5.27
CA VAL A 129 -2.26 25.01 5.90
C VAL A 129 -3.17 23.86 5.47
N LEU A 130 -3.18 23.50 4.18
CA LEU A 130 -3.90 22.31 3.73
C LEU A 130 -3.41 21.05 4.44
N MET A 131 -2.10 20.84 4.53
CA MET A 131 -1.53 19.68 5.21
C MET A 131 -1.97 19.58 6.67
N LEU A 132 -1.94 20.70 7.41
CA LEU A 132 -2.39 20.74 8.80
C LEU A 132 -3.89 20.48 8.92
N ILE A 133 -4.72 21.08 8.05
CA ILE A 133 -6.16 20.84 8.04
C ILE A 133 -6.44 19.35 7.80
N THR A 134 -5.79 18.72 6.82
CA THR A 134 -5.96 17.29 6.55
C THR A 134 -5.49 16.43 7.72
N PHE A 135 -4.37 16.77 8.37
CA PHE A 135 -3.85 16.05 9.53
C PHE A 135 -4.77 16.12 10.76
N PHE A 136 -5.49 17.23 10.96
CA PHE A 136 -6.45 17.36 12.06
C PHE A 136 -7.86 16.85 11.72
N ALA A 137 -8.19 16.77 10.42
CA ALA A 137 -9.50 16.32 9.96
C ALA A 137 -9.60 14.79 9.82
N CYS A 138 -8.49 14.10 9.53
CA CYS A 138 -8.39 12.63 9.51
C CYS A 138 -8.01 12.09 10.89
#